data_AF-A0A3M1GQR0-F1
#
_entry.id   AF-A0A3M1GQR0-F1
#
_cell.length_a   1.000
_cell.length_b   1.000
_cell.length_c   1.000
_cell.angle_alpha   90.00
_cell.angle_beta   90.00
_cell.angle_gamma   90.00
#
_symmetry.space_group_name_H-M   'P 1'
#
loop_
_entity.id
_entity.type
_entity.pdbx_description
1 polymer ?
#
loop_
_entity_poly.entity_id
_entity_poly.type
_entity_poly.pdbx_seq_one_letter_code
_entity_poly.pdbx_strand_id
1 'polypeptide(L)'
;MRSSRRCPPSASVPLAGALLLCALTASAQSVPQLPPISLPPVPSAPGMLFAPADVPALRARRSRAPYDAWYNAFRSFVDARLGRVSSALGDDALGRFAKAAAALHALGESPPSGPFASYRDAAAEAIIAMADRSPNLLPGTGTLVPQYDSSTLQCMAEAYDLLRGSGLPAATDRAVRARIATWASAVASDLPLSVNPSNIMAKAGAALVSTALALPGEAGAAGWLRTGLDYLDRVLADKLSPEGWWREGPHYANYTLNNLVSTAWHVRNRTGVDWFPTLRPLVRYALDATAPDGLLAPYEEGIAVSFPFHTLLAAYPGDPLQPEMAWAWSRSAGRLGSYLNQQQHDVTAFVFFDDGVAPQPPASDTAASFVAGDENLVVLRSGRDRDAIHASVLTAVDYSLLDVLPSRHNTRNPLDLVLYAGGHTLLPTASGGPQITRSANRSVYLSPASRQTILVNG
;
A
#
# COMPACT_ATOMS: atom_id res chain seq x y z
N MET A 1 36.43 -14.64 -79.21
CA MET A 1 35.58 -13.71 -78.44
C MET A 1 35.01 -14.42 -77.22
N ARG A 2 35.62 -14.26 -76.04
CA ARG A 2 35.03 -14.63 -74.74
C ARG A 2 35.32 -13.47 -73.78
N SER A 3 34.25 -12.80 -73.38
CA SER A 3 34.21 -11.63 -72.50
C SER A 3 34.37 -12.11 -71.05
N SER A 4 35.43 -11.66 -70.37
CA SER A 4 35.63 -11.86 -68.93
C SER A 4 34.94 -10.73 -68.16
N ARG A 5 33.81 -11.04 -67.51
CA ARG A 5 33.17 -10.15 -66.53
C ARG A 5 33.99 -10.21 -65.24
N ARG A 6 34.61 -9.09 -64.86
CA ARG A 6 35.19 -8.88 -63.52
C ARG A 6 34.09 -8.39 -62.58
N CYS A 7 33.92 -9.05 -61.45
CA CYS A 7 33.14 -8.52 -60.32
C CYS A 7 33.85 -7.29 -59.73
N PRO A 8 33.12 -6.25 -59.29
CA PRO A 8 33.71 -5.13 -58.58
C PRO A 8 34.08 -5.54 -57.14
N PRO A 9 35.11 -4.90 -56.55
CA PRO A 9 35.50 -5.15 -55.16
C PRO A 9 34.42 -4.63 -54.21
N SER A 10 34.19 -5.42 -53.16
CA SER A 10 33.35 -5.10 -52.01
C SER A 10 33.81 -3.80 -51.34
N ALA A 11 32.95 -2.79 -51.33
CA ALA A 11 33.14 -1.58 -50.55
C ALA A 11 32.94 -1.91 -49.06
N SER A 12 34.02 -1.82 -48.29
CA SER A 12 34.00 -1.79 -46.83
C SER A 12 33.35 -0.47 -46.39
N VAL A 13 32.11 -0.56 -45.90
CA VAL A 13 31.45 0.55 -45.20
C VAL A 13 32.08 0.66 -43.81
N PRO A 14 32.71 1.78 -43.44
CA PRO A 14 33.16 1.96 -42.08
C PRO A 14 31.93 2.11 -41.18
N LEU A 15 31.72 1.14 -40.27
CA LEU A 15 30.89 1.31 -39.08
C LEU A 15 31.56 2.35 -38.19
N ALA A 16 31.42 3.63 -38.54
CA ALA A 16 31.67 4.72 -37.61
C ALA A 16 30.51 4.74 -36.62
N GLY A 17 30.78 4.24 -35.41
CA GLY A 17 29.84 4.15 -34.32
C GLY A 17 29.25 5.51 -33.99
N ALA A 18 27.98 5.70 -34.36
CA ALA A 18 27.13 6.68 -33.72
C ALA A 18 26.72 6.11 -32.35
N LEU A 19 27.63 6.21 -31.38
CA LEU A 19 27.28 6.17 -29.97
C LEU A 19 26.37 7.38 -29.75
N LEU A 20 25.06 7.14 -29.79
CA LEU A 20 24.05 8.09 -29.37
C LEU A 20 24.30 8.33 -27.87
N LEU A 21 25.15 9.29 -27.54
CA LEU A 21 25.17 9.91 -26.21
C LEU A 21 23.82 10.66 -26.11
N CYS A 22 22.78 9.93 -25.73
CA CYS A 22 21.66 10.54 -25.03
C CYS A 22 22.25 11.10 -23.75
N ALA A 23 22.58 12.40 -23.78
CA ALA A 23 22.86 13.15 -22.59
C ALA A 23 21.59 13.11 -21.73
N LEU A 24 21.52 12.11 -20.86
CA LEU A 24 20.59 12.04 -19.75
C LEU A 24 20.91 13.23 -18.85
N THR A 25 20.30 14.36 -19.16
CA THR A 25 20.17 15.47 -18.22
C THR A 25 19.22 14.99 -17.15
N ALA A 26 19.73 14.20 -16.20
CA ALA A 26 19.01 13.86 -14.99
C ALA A 26 18.80 15.18 -14.25
N SER A 27 17.64 15.80 -14.47
CA SER A 27 17.13 16.79 -13.53
C SER A 27 17.14 16.10 -12.18
N ALA A 28 17.87 16.63 -11.21
CA ALA A 28 17.82 16.14 -9.84
C ALA A 28 16.38 16.33 -9.35
N GLN A 29 15.55 15.31 -9.56
CA GLN A 29 14.18 15.33 -9.07
C GLN A 29 14.28 15.29 -7.56
N SER A 30 13.68 16.28 -6.91
CA SER A 30 13.60 16.32 -5.47
C SER A 30 12.88 15.07 -4.99
N VAL A 31 13.50 14.39 -4.04
CA VAL A 31 12.90 13.28 -3.31
C VAL A 31 11.46 13.62 -2.89
N PRO A 32 10.47 12.72 -3.11
CA PRO A 32 9.10 12.96 -2.69
C PRO A 32 9.01 13.26 -1.19
N GLN A 33 8.49 14.44 -0.84
CA GLN A 33 8.21 14.83 0.54
C GLN A 33 6.71 15.03 0.73
N LEU A 34 6.19 14.60 1.88
CA LEU A 34 4.79 14.83 2.22
C LEU A 34 4.63 16.30 2.63
N PRO A 35 3.60 16.99 2.13
CA PRO A 35 3.27 18.32 2.62
C PRO A 35 3.07 18.30 4.16
N PRO A 36 3.66 19.26 4.90
CA PRO A 36 3.60 19.27 6.35
C PRO A 36 2.18 19.52 6.84
N ILE A 37 1.85 18.97 8.00
CA ILE A 37 0.55 19.14 8.66
C ILE A 37 0.71 19.47 10.14
N SER A 38 -0.32 20.07 10.72
CA SER A 38 -0.41 20.36 12.16
C SER A 38 -1.64 19.68 12.76
N LEU A 39 -1.66 19.52 14.09
CA LEU A 39 -2.82 18.98 14.78
C LEU A 39 -4.04 19.90 14.57
N PRO A 40 -5.18 19.36 14.09
CA PRO A 40 -6.42 20.13 14.04
C PRO A 40 -7.03 20.24 15.45
N PRO A 41 -8.02 21.13 15.66
CA PRO A 41 -8.83 21.14 16.88
C PRO A 41 -9.50 19.78 17.15
N VAL A 42 -9.84 19.52 18.42
CA VAL A 42 -10.58 18.31 18.81
C VAL A 42 -11.95 18.30 18.10
N PRO A 43 -12.24 17.27 17.28
CA PRO A 43 -13.52 17.21 16.58
C PRO A 43 -14.66 16.79 17.50
N SER A 44 -15.84 17.33 17.20
CA SER A 44 -17.12 16.93 17.83
C SER A 44 -17.80 15.74 17.15
N ALA A 45 -17.42 15.41 15.91
CA ALA A 45 -18.02 14.37 15.08
C ALA A 45 -16.96 13.64 14.24
N PRO A 46 -17.28 12.47 13.66
CA PRO A 46 -16.38 11.75 12.76
C PRO A 46 -15.98 12.61 11.56
N GLY A 47 -14.79 12.35 11.03
CA GLY A 47 -14.33 13.02 9.81
C GLY A 47 -13.01 12.52 9.23
N MET A 48 -12.46 11.40 9.71
CA MET A 48 -11.29 10.78 9.09
C MET A 48 -11.70 9.99 7.85
N LEU A 49 -12.67 9.09 7.97
CA LEU A 49 -13.17 8.29 6.85
C LEU A 49 -14.33 8.98 6.13
N PHE A 50 -15.33 9.46 6.88
CA PHE A 50 -16.47 10.20 6.36
C PHE A 50 -17.11 11.04 7.46
N ALA A 51 -17.82 12.09 7.08
CA ALA A 51 -18.58 12.94 7.99
C ALA A 51 -20.03 12.44 8.13
N PRO A 52 -20.78 12.88 9.17
CA PRO A 52 -22.20 12.55 9.30
C PRO A 52 -23.06 12.92 8.08
N ALA A 53 -22.67 13.96 7.33
CA ALA A 53 -23.35 14.39 6.11
C ALA A 53 -23.26 13.36 4.97
N ASP A 54 -22.26 12.47 4.98
CA ASP A 54 -22.05 11.46 3.94
C ASP A 54 -22.89 10.20 4.17
N VAL A 55 -23.39 10.00 5.40
CA VAL A 55 -24.10 8.78 5.82
C VAL A 55 -25.31 8.45 4.93
N PRO A 56 -26.18 9.40 4.53
CA PRO A 56 -27.28 9.09 3.61
C PRO A 56 -26.81 8.48 2.27
N ALA A 57 -25.75 9.03 1.67
CA ALA A 57 -25.19 8.51 0.42
C ALA A 57 -24.54 7.14 0.60
N LEU A 58 -23.80 6.95 1.70
CA LEU A 58 -23.20 5.66 2.07
C LEU A 58 -24.27 4.58 2.27
N ARG A 59 -25.35 4.89 2.99
CA ARG A 59 -26.46 3.95 3.19
C ARG A 59 -27.17 3.60 1.89
N ALA A 60 -27.34 4.56 0.98
CA ALA A 60 -27.97 4.31 -0.31
C ALA A 60 -27.18 3.30 -1.16
N ARG A 61 -25.84 3.34 -1.13
CA ARG A 61 -25.01 2.45 -1.96
C ARG A 61 -24.74 1.05 -1.38
N ARG A 62 -25.06 0.77 -0.12
CA ARG A 62 -24.79 -0.55 0.52
C ARG A 62 -25.40 -1.79 -0.18
N SER A 63 -26.38 -1.58 -1.06
CA SER A 63 -27.05 -2.63 -1.83
C SER A 63 -26.72 -2.60 -3.33
N ARG A 64 -25.86 -1.68 -3.75
CA ARG A 64 -25.48 -1.46 -5.16
C ARG A 64 -24.11 -2.08 -5.41
N ALA A 65 -23.97 -2.84 -6.49
CA ALA A 65 -22.67 -3.36 -6.90
C ALA A 65 -21.72 -2.20 -7.28
N PRO A 66 -20.42 -2.27 -6.94
CA PRO A 66 -19.75 -3.35 -6.18
C PRO A 66 -19.76 -3.16 -4.65
N TYR A 67 -20.38 -2.09 -4.13
CA TYR A 67 -20.33 -1.72 -2.72
C TYR A 67 -20.98 -2.74 -1.78
N ASP A 68 -21.99 -3.46 -2.26
CA ASP A 68 -22.68 -4.52 -1.52
C ASP A 68 -21.73 -5.63 -1.08
N ALA A 69 -20.76 -6.01 -1.92
CA ALA A 69 -19.77 -7.02 -1.59
C ALA A 69 -18.90 -6.61 -0.38
N TRP A 70 -18.36 -5.39 -0.38
CA TRP A 70 -17.55 -4.89 0.73
C TRP A 70 -18.39 -4.67 2.00
N TYR A 71 -19.59 -4.10 1.85
CA TYR A 71 -20.51 -3.91 2.96
C TYR A 71 -20.84 -5.24 3.64
N ASN A 72 -21.24 -6.24 2.86
CA ASN A 72 -21.55 -7.57 3.37
C ASN A 72 -20.31 -8.23 3.99
N ALA A 73 -19.12 -8.08 3.40
CA ALA A 73 -17.88 -8.64 3.94
C ALA A 73 -17.58 -8.15 5.36
N PHE A 74 -17.57 -6.83 5.60
CA PHE A 74 -17.30 -6.33 6.95
C PHE A 74 -18.48 -6.53 7.91
N ARG A 75 -19.73 -6.50 7.43
CA ARG A 75 -20.91 -6.80 8.25
C ARG A 75 -20.89 -8.24 8.75
N SER A 76 -20.74 -9.20 7.84
CA SER A 76 -20.65 -10.63 8.20
C SER A 76 -19.44 -10.92 9.07
N PHE A 77 -18.32 -10.21 8.89
CA PHE A 77 -17.16 -10.35 9.75
C PHE A 77 -17.47 -10.00 11.22
N VAL A 78 -18.18 -8.88 11.45
CA VAL A 78 -18.59 -8.42 12.78
C VAL A 78 -19.66 -9.33 13.37
N ASP A 79 -20.74 -9.59 12.63
CA ASP A 79 -21.90 -10.33 13.13
C ASP A 79 -21.52 -11.74 13.60
N ALA A 80 -20.64 -12.42 12.87
CA ALA A 80 -20.15 -13.75 13.23
C ALA A 80 -19.25 -13.77 14.49
N ARG A 81 -18.87 -12.61 15.02
CA ARG A 81 -17.87 -12.46 16.10
C ARG A 81 -18.37 -11.70 17.33
N LEU A 82 -19.60 -11.18 17.31
CA LEU A 82 -20.19 -10.43 18.43
C LEU A 82 -20.05 -11.15 19.79
N GLY A 83 -20.26 -12.47 19.83
CA GLY A 83 -20.15 -13.25 21.07
C GLY A 83 -18.71 -13.54 21.55
N ARG A 84 -17.67 -13.13 20.82
CA ARG A 84 -16.27 -13.52 21.05
C ARG A 84 -15.33 -12.38 21.39
N VAL A 85 -15.83 -11.14 21.38
CA VAL A 85 -15.03 -9.92 21.54
C VAL A 85 -14.20 -9.95 22.83
N SER A 86 -14.78 -10.38 23.94
CA SER A 86 -14.13 -10.35 25.26
C SER A 86 -13.32 -11.60 25.64
N SER A 87 -13.28 -12.64 24.78
CA SER A 87 -12.80 -13.96 25.23
C SER A 87 -11.99 -14.78 24.23
N ALA A 88 -12.03 -14.46 22.93
CA ALA A 88 -11.53 -15.40 21.92
C ALA A 88 -10.99 -14.79 20.62
N LEU A 89 -10.73 -13.48 20.59
CA LEU A 89 -10.12 -12.80 19.44
C LEU A 89 -8.72 -12.30 19.80
N GLY A 90 -7.76 -12.49 18.88
CA GLY A 90 -6.47 -11.82 18.98
C GLY A 90 -6.57 -10.35 18.58
N ASP A 91 -5.60 -9.54 19.00
CA ASP A 91 -5.63 -8.07 18.83
C ASP A 91 -5.83 -7.61 17.38
N ASP A 92 -5.24 -8.31 16.40
CA ASP A 92 -5.46 -8.04 14.97
C ASP A 92 -6.95 -8.15 14.59
N ALA A 93 -7.61 -9.23 15.02
CA ALA A 93 -9.03 -9.44 14.78
C ALA A 93 -9.89 -8.43 15.55
N LEU A 94 -9.48 -8.04 16.76
CA LEU A 94 -10.14 -7.00 17.55
C LEU A 94 -10.07 -5.63 16.86
N GLY A 95 -8.92 -5.27 16.26
CA GLY A 95 -8.76 -3.98 15.57
C GLY A 95 -9.67 -3.88 14.36
N ARG A 96 -9.63 -4.91 13.52
CA ARG A 96 -10.52 -5.00 12.35
C ARG A 96 -11.99 -5.02 12.75
N PHE A 97 -12.33 -5.74 13.82
CA PHE A 97 -13.69 -5.78 14.37
C PHE A 97 -14.12 -4.40 14.85
N ALA A 98 -13.27 -3.69 15.61
CA ALA A 98 -13.59 -2.36 16.13
C ALA A 98 -13.89 -1.37 15.00
N LYS A 99 -13.05 -1.32 13.96
CA LYS A 99 -13.26 -0.47 12.78
C LYS A 99 -14.57 -0.80 12.07
N ALA A 100 -14.81 -2.07 11.77
CA ALA A 100 -16.03 -2.51 11.08
C ALA A 100 -17.30 -2.24 11.91
N ALA A 101 -17.28 -2.53 13.20
CA ALA A 101 -18.41 -2.29 14.10
C ALA A 101 -18.69 -0.79 14.26
N ALA A 102 -17.66 0.04 14.41
CA ALA A 102 -17.82 1.49 14.45
C ALA A 102 -18.40 2.04 13.14
N ALA A 103 -17.99 1.51 11.99
CA ALA A 103 -18.55 1.88 10.68
C ALA A 103 -20.04 1.48 10.57
N LEU A 104 -20.41 0.26 11.00
CA LEU A 104 -21.81 -0.18 11.04
C LEU A 104 -22.66 0.72 11.94
N HIS A 105 -22.14 1.09 13.12
CA HIS A 105 -22.81 2.05 14.01
C HIS A 105 -23.01 3.42 13.34
N ALA A 106 -21.97 3.98 12.73
CA ALA A 106 -22.03 5.28 12.06
C ALA A 106 -23.00 5.27 10.85
N LEU A 107 -23.23 4.10 10.23
CA LEU A 107 -24.24 3.90 9.19
C LEU A 107 -25.67 3.70 9.74
N GLY A 108 -25.84 3.73 11.07
CA GLY A 108 -27.14 3.55 11.74
C GLY A 108 -27.63 2.10 11.76
N GLU A 109 -26.71 1.14 11.68
CA GLU A 109 -27.05 -0.29 11.79
C GLU A 109 -27.10 -0.74 13.26
N SER A 110 -27.84 -1.82 13.48
CA SER A 110 -27.94 -2.50 14.78
C SER A 110 -27.47 -3.95 14.67
N PRO A 111 -26.83 -4.50 15.72
CA PRO A 111 -26.50 -5.92 15.79
C PRO A 111 -27.74 -6.79 15.59
N PRO A 112 -27.66 -7.91 14.86
CA PRO A 112 -28.79 -8.82 14.69
C PRO A 112 -29.16 -9.57 15.99
N SER A 113 -28.16 -9.83 16.83
CA SER A 113 -28.27 -10.49 18.14
C SER A 113 -26.93 -10.39 18.87
N GLY A 114 -26.84 -10.88 20.11
CA GLY A 114 -25.58 -10.99 20.85
C GLY A 114 -25.54 -10.15 22.13
N PRO A 115 -24.38 -10.07 22.80
CA PRO A 115 -24.27 -9.47 24.13
C PRO A 115 -24.29 -7.93 24.10
N PHE A 116 -24.20 -7.30 22.92
CA PHE A 116 -24.12 -5.85 22.77
C PHE A 116 -25.43 -5.27 22.25
N ALA A 117 -25.92 -4.23 22.91
CA ALA A 117 -27.12 -3.51 22.48
C ALA A 117 -26.90 -2.69 21.19
N SER A 118 -25.65 -2.36 20.87
CA SER A 118 -25.27 -1.59 19.69
C SER A 118 -23.88 -1.96 19.18
N TYR A 119 -23.60 -1.70 17.89
CA TYR A 119 -22.25 -1.86 17.37
C TYR A 119 -21.26 -0.84 17.97
N ARG A 120 -21.75 0.31 18.47
CA ARG A 120 -20.93 1.29 19.22
C ARG A 120 -20.29 0.64 20.44
N ASP A 121 -21.10 -0.04 21.24
CA ASP A 121 -20.64 -0.67 22.48
C ASP A 121 -19.70 -1.86 22.16
N ALA A 122 -20.02 -2.63 21.12
CA ALA A 122 -19.16 -3.71 20.64
C ALA A 122 -17.79 -3.20 20.16
N ALA A 123 -17.75 -2.08 19.43
CA ALA A 123 -16.50 -1.48 18.95
C ALA A 123 -15.64 -0.95 20.11
N ALA A 124 -16.26 -0.27 21.07
CA ALA A 124 -15.56 0.24 22.26
C ALA A 124 -14.98 -0.90 23.11
N GLU A 125 -15.77 -1.96 23.35
CA GLU A 125 -15.31 -3.14 24.07
C GLU A 125 -14.14 -3.82 23.34
N ALA A 126 -14.21 -3.94 22.02
CA ALA A 126 -13.13 -4.54 21.23
C ALA A 126 -11.81 -3.77 21.36
N ILE A 127 -11.85 -2.43 21.41
CA ILE A 127 -10.64 -1.63 21.67
C ILE A 127 -10.15 -1.89 23.09
N ILE A 128 -11.01 -1.79 24.10
CA ILE A 128 -10.63 -1.94 25.52
C ILE A 128 -10.02 -3.32 25.79
N ALA A 129 -10.54 -4.37 25.16
CA ALA A 129 -10.14 -5.76 25.33
C ALA A 129 -8.76 -6.11 24.75
N MET A 130 -8.19 -5.27 23.87
CA MET A 130 -6.84 -5.51 23.35
C MET A 130 -5.80 -5.53 24.46
N ALA A 131 -4.73 -6.30 24.29
CA ALA A 131 -3.65 -6.31 25.27
C ALA A 131 -2.87 -4.98 25.30
N ASP A 132 -2.18 -4.71 26.41
CA ASP A 132 -1.24 -3.59 26.51
C ASP A 132 -0.04 -3.80 25.56
N ARG A 133 0.56 -2.69 25.14
CA ARG A 133 1.79 -2.68 24.35
C ARG A 133 2.90 -1.92 25.05
N SER A 134 4.09 -2.49 25.02
CA SER A 134 5.34 -1.86 25.44
C SER A 134 6.31 -1.79 24.25
N PRO A 135 7.10 -0.70 24.13
CA PRO A 135 8.07 -0.55 23.06
C PRO A 135 9.19 -1.59 23.17
N ASN A 136 9.78 -1.98 22.04
CA ASN A 136 11.05 -2.68 22.02
C ASN A 136 12.18 -1.65 22.21
N LEU A 137 12.65 -1.49 23.45
CA LEU A 137 13.82 -0.66 23.75
C LEU A 137 15.13 -1.35 23.32
N LEU A 138 15.10 -2.69 23.23
CA LEU A 138 16.08 -3.52 22.54
C LEU A 138 15.30 -4.57 21.72
N PRO A 139 15.91 -5.18 20.69
CA PRO A 139 15.24 -6.21 19.90
C PRO A 139 14.66 -7.33 20.77
N GLY A 140 13.33 -7.48 20.76
CA GLY A 140 12.62 -8.55 21.48
C GLY A 140 12.33 -8.27 22.96
N THR A 141 12.52 -7.05 23.47
CA THR A 141 12.24 -6.73 24.90
C THR A 141 10.85 -6.16 25.16
N GLY A 142 10.10 -5.78 24.12
CA GLY A 142 8.74 -5.26 24.22
C GLY A 142 7.68 -6.28 23.84
N THR A 143 6.42 -5.93 24.02
CA THR A 143 5.28 -6.71 23.50
C THR A 143 4.80 -6.20 22.14
N LEU A 144 5.34 -5.07 21.66
CA LEU A 144 5.03 -4.52 20.35
C LEU A 144 5.59 -5.40 19.23
N VAL A 145 4.75 -5.72 18.26
CA VAL A 145 5.11 -6.33 16.98
C VAL A 145 4.74 -5.33 15.88
N PRO A 146 5.63 -4.37 15.54
CA PRO A 146 5.27 -3.21 14.72
C PRO A 146 4.69 -3.56 13.34
N GLN A 147 5.08 -4.71 12.80
CA GLN A 147 4.56 -5.26 11.55
C GLN A 147 3.03 -5.37 11.57
N TYR A 148 2.45 -5.83 12.67
CA TYR A 148 1.02 -6.09 12.80
C TYR A 148 0.33 -4.97 13.58
N ASP A 149 0.97 -4.51 14.65
CA ASP A 149 0.35 -3.59 15.60
C ASP A 149 0.11 -2.19 15.02
N SER A 150 0.86 -1.77 14.00
CA SER A 150 0.61 -0.50 13.30
C SER A 150 -0.77 -0.48 12.62
N SER A 151 -1.16 -1.58 11.98
CA SER A 151 -2.47 -1.70 11.32
C SER A 151 -3.61 -1.82 12.33
N THR A 152 -3.39 -2.56 13.42
CA THR A 152 -4.33 -2.59 14.55
C THR A 152 -4.53 -1.20 15.17
N LEU A 153 -3.45 -0.48 15.44
CA LEU A 153 -3.50 0.90 15.98
C LEU A 153 -4.28 1.84 15.07
N GLN A 154 -4.02 1.79 13.76
CA GLN A 154 -4.76 2.61 12.81
C GLN A 154 -6.25 2.23 12.76
N CYS A 155 -6.60 0.94 12.83
CA CYS A 155 -8.00 0.51 12.95
C CYS A 155 -8.66 1.05 14.24
N MET A 156 -7.94 1.08 15.37
CA MET A 156 -8.46 1.64 16.62
C MET A 156 -8.71 3.15 16.49
N ALA A 157 -7.78 3.88 15.86
CA ALA A 157 -7.92 5.32 15.62
C ALA A 157 -9.12 5.64 14.71
N GLU A 158 -9.26 4.90 13.60
CA GLU A 158 -10.40 5.01 12.68
C GLU A 158 -11.72 4.66 13.38
N ALA A 159 -11.74 3.58 14.17
CA ALA A 159 -12.91 3.18 14.95
C ALA A 159 -13.32 4.27 15.93
N TYR A 160 -12.37 4.81 16.70
CA TYR A 160 -12.66 5.85 17.67
C TYR A 160 -13.16 7.15 17.03
N ASP A 161 -12.59 7.58 15.89
CA ASP A 161 -13.12 8.72 15.14
C ASP A 161 -14.58 8.51 14.73
N LEU A 162 -14.94 7.32 14.24
CA LEU A 162 -16.31 6.95 13.87
C LEU A 162 -17.28 6.88 15.07
N LEU A 163 -16.78 6.68 16.29
CA LEU A 163 -17.59 6.66 17.52
C LEU A 163 -17.79 8.08 18.11
N ARG A 164 -17.18 9.12 17.55
CA ARG A 164 -17.35 10.49 18.07
C ARG A 164 -18.79 10.96 17.99
N GLY A 165 -19.27 11.60 19.06
CA GLY A 165 -20.64 12.09 19.15
C GLY A 165 -21.72 11.00 19.27
N SER A 166 -21.34 9.73 19.38
CA SER A 166 -22.28 8.59 19.49
C SER A 166 -22.95 8.43 20.86
N GLY A 167 -22.63 9.31 21.81
CA GLY A 167 -23.08 9.21 23.20
C GLY A 167 -22.41 8.07 23.98
N LEU A 168 -21.17 7.70 23.65
CA LEU A 168 -20.37 6.81 24.50
C LEU A 168 -20.31 7.34 25.94
N PRO A 169 -20.50 6.48 26.97
CA PRO A 169 -20.32 6.89 28.36
C PRO A 169 -18.91 7.45 28.58
N ALA A 170 -18.79 8.53 29.36
CA ALA A 170 -17.51 9.23 29.56
C ALA A 170 -16.39 8.33 30.12
N ALA A 171 -16.73 7.32 30.93
CA ALA A 171 -15.76 6.34 31.43
C ALA A 171 -15.25 5.42 30.32
N THR A 172 -16.15 4.95 29.45
CA THR A 172 -15.81 4.11 28.28
C THR A 172 -14.99 4.90 27.26
N ASP A 173 -15.38 6.14 26.95
CA ASP A 173 -14.61 7.04 26.08
C ASP A 173 -13.16 7.20 26.58
N ARG A 174 -13.00 7.49 27.88
CA ARG A 174 -11.67 7.61 28.50
C ARG A 174 -10.86 6.32 28.39
N ALA A 175 -11.48 5.15 28.59
CA ALA A 175 -10.80 3.86 28.50
C ALA A 175 -10.35 3.54 27.06
N VAL A 176 -11.19 3.81 26.07
CA VAL A 176 -10.86 3.66 24.63
C VAL A 176 -9.67 4.56 24.27
N ARG A 177 -9.74 5.85 24.63
CA ARG A 177 -8.66 6.81 24.37
C ARG A 177 -7.35 6.40 25.05
N ALA A 178 -7.41 5.99 26.32
CA ALA A 178 -6.23 5.54 27.06
C ALA A 178 -5.56 4.33 26.40
N ARG A 179 -6.34 3.34 25.95
CA ARG A 179 -5.83 2.18 25.22
C ARG A 179 -5.09 2.59 23.94
N ILE A 180 -5.71 3.45 23.13
CA ILE A 180 -5.10 3.95 21.88
C ILE A 180 -3.82 4.73 22.18
N ALA A 181 -3.84 5.60 23.20
CA ALA A 181 -2.70 6.41 23.61
C ALA A 181 -1.50 5.56 24.07
N THR A 182 -1.75 4.47 24.81
CA THR A 182 -0.71 3.53 25.23
C THR A 182 -0.04 2.87 24.02
N TRP A 183 -0.83 2.39 23.06
CA TRP A 183 -0.30 1.78 21.83
C TRP A 183 0.49 2.79 20.98
N ALA A 184 -0.03 4.01 20.78
CA ALA A 184 0.66 5.05 20.05
C ALA A 184 1.98 5.44 20.70
N SER A 185 2.02 5.52 22.03
CA SER A 185 3.25 5.82 22.77
C SER A 185 4.28 4.69 22.67
N ALA A 186 3.83 3.43 22.69
CA ALA A 186 4.70 2.27 22.46
C ALA A 186 5.28 2.28 21.04
N VAL A 187 4.47 2.53 20.01
CA VAL A 187 4.95 2.63 18.62
C VAL A 187 5.93 3.78 18.45
N ALA A 188 5.63 4.97 18.98
CA ALA A 188 6.49 6.15 18.86
C ALA A 188 7.83 6.03 19.60
N SER A 189 7.94 5.10 20.56
CA SER A 189 9.13 4.89 21.38
C SER A 189 9.89 3.60 21.04
N ASP A 190 9.51 2.91 19.96
CA ASP A 190 10.14 1.65 19.53
C ASP A 190 11.50 1.92 18.87
N LEU A 191 12.58 1.43 19.46
CA LEU A 191 13.93 1.69 18.97
C LEU A 191 14.21 1.02 17.61
N PRO A 192 13.81 -0.24 17.34
CA PRO A 192 13.97 -0.84 16.01
C PRO A 192 13.38 0.00 14.88
N LEU A 193 12.24 0.66 15.12
CA LEU A 193 11.62 1.56 14.15
C LEU A 193 12.44 2.82 13.86
N SER A 194 13.38 3.23 14.70
CA SER A 194 14.16 4.45 14.46
C SER A 194 15.41 4.22 13.60
N VAL A 195 15.80 2.98 13.36
CA VAL A 195 17.13 2.64 12.80
C VAL A 195 17.10 2.39 11.29
N ASN A 196 16.07 1.70 10.77
CA ASN A 196 16.05 1.28 9.37
C ASN A 196 14.76 1.71 8.64
N PRO A 197 14.84 2.66 7.69
CA PRO A 197 13.72 2.99 6.82
C PRO A 197 13.24 1.76 6.06
N SER A 198 12.01 1.33 6.33
CA SER A 198 11.40 0.12 5.76
C SER A 198 9.89 0.29 5.66
N ASN A 199 9.24 -0.61 4.92
CA ASN A 199 7.79 -0.77 4.95
C ASN A 199 7.19 -0.77 6.37
N ILE A 200 7.86 -1.39 7.36
CA ILE A 200 7.38 -1.45 8.74
C ILE A 200 7.39 -0.06 9.39
N MET A 201 8.47 0.73 9.18
CA MET A 201 8.55 2.12 9.65
C MET A 201 7.48 3.00 9.00
N ALA A 202 7.21 2.83 7.70
CA ALA A 202 6.16 3.60 7.03
C ALA A 202 4.75 3.27 7.57
N LYS A 203 4.45 1.99 7.84
CA LYS A 203 3.18 1.60 8.48
C LYS A 203 3.03 2.22 9.87
N ALA A 204 4.08 2.17 10.67
CA ALA A 204 4.10 2.80 11.98
C ALA A 204 3.88 4.31 11.90
N GLY A 205 4.59 4.99 10.98
CA GLY A 205 4.43 6.42 10.76
C GLY A 205 3.01 6.80 10.35
N ALA A 206 2.45 6.06 9.39
CA ALA A 206 1.06 6.22 8.95
C ALA A 206 0.04 6.03 10.09
N ALA A 207 0.25 5.03 10.95
CA ALA A 207 -0.61 4.77 12.11
C ALA A 207 -0.51 5.86 13.18
N LEU A 208 0.70 6.37 13.46
CA LEU A 208 0.92 7.48 14.41
C LEU A 208 0.26 8.77 13.93
N VAL A 209 0.39 9.12 12.66
CA VAL A 209 -0.28 10.29 12.07
C VAL A 209 -1.79 10.14 12.20
N SER A 210 -2.36 8.99 11.80
CA SER A 210 -3.79 8.73 11.92
C SER A 210 -4.28 8.84 13.37
N THR A 211 -3.50 8.31 14.32
CA THR A 211 -3.84 8.36 15.74
C THR A 211 -3.78 9.78 16.29
N ALA A 212 -2.78 10.56 15.91
CA ALA A 212 -2.66 11.95 16.33
C ALA A 212 -3.83 12.81 15.80
N LEU A 213 -4.30 12.55 14.57
CA LEU A 213 -5.48 13.20 14.01
C LEU A 213 -6.79 12.74 14.67
N ALA A 214 -6.87 11.48 15.09
CA ALA A 214 -8.00 10.94 15.84
C ALA A 214 -8.05 11.46 17.28
N LEU A 215 -6.90 11.78 17.89
CA LEU A 215 -6.76 12.15 19.31
C LEU A 215 -5.98 13.47 19.53
N PRO A 216 -6.32 14.58 18.86
CA PRO A 216 -5.48 15.78 18.89
C PRO A 216 -5.41 16.47 20.26
N GLY A 217 -6.32 16.12 21.18
CA GLY A 217 -6.33 16.62 22.56
C GLY A 217 -5.60 15.73 23.58
N GLU A 218 -5.00 14.62 23.16
CA GLU A 218 -4.14 13.82 24.05
C GLU A 218 -2.77 14.47 24.24
N ALA A 219 -2.21 14.34 25.45
CA ALA A 219 -0.91 14.94 25.77
C ALA A 219 0.23 14.44 24.85
N GLY A 220 0.14 13.21 24.35
CA GLY A 220 1.12 12.62 23.44
C GLY A 220 0.91 12.96 21.95
N ALA A 221 -0.23 13.55 21.56
CA ALA A 221 -0.64 13.65 20.16
C ALA A 221 0.36 14.41 19.27
N ALA A 222 0.92 15.52 19.77
CA ALA A 222 1.89 16.30 19.02
C ALA A 222 3.21 15.54 18.82
N GLY A 223 3.61 14.74 19.83
CA GLY A 223 4.76 13.86 19.74
C GLY A 223 4.55 12.75 18.72
N TRP A 224 3.39 12.09 18.76
CA TRP A 224 3.04 11.04 17.80
C TRP A 224 2.99 11.57 16.37
N LEU A 225 2.39 12.75 16.15
CA LEU A 225 2.35 13.38 14.83
C LEU A 225 3.74 13.62 14.28
N ARG A 226 4.62 14.25 15.08
CA ARG A 226 5.99 14.55 14.67
C ARG A 226 6.79 13.29 14.36
N THR A 227 6.74 12.28 15.24
CA THR A 227 7.43 11.00 15.00
C THR A 227 6.87 10.29 13.76
N GLY A 228 5.55 10.33 13.57
CA GLY A 228 4.92 9.70 12.41
C GLY A 228 5.30 10.34 11.09
N LEU A 229 5.39 11.69 11.04
CA LEU A 229 5.88 12.42 9.87
C LEU A 229 7.36 12.14 9.60
N ASP A 230 8.22 12.16 10.64
CA ASP A 230 9.65 11.81 10.50
C ASP A 230 9.84 10.41 9.89
N TYR A 231 9.09 9.43 10.37
CA TYR A 231 9.13 8.07 9.83
C TYR A 231 8.70 8.02 8.36
N LEU A 232 7.61 8.69 8.00
CA LEU A 232 7.13 8.70 6.61
C LEU A 232 8.13 9.41 5.69
N ASP A 233 8.64 10.58 6.08
CA ASP A 233 9.60 11.33 5.26
C ASP A 233 10.89 10.54 5.04
N ARG A 234 11.41 9.88 6.09
CA ARG A 234 12.60 9.03 5.98
C ARG A 234 12.39 7.82 5.09
N VAL A 235 11.25 7.13 5.20
CA VAL A 235 10.97 5.96 4.36
C VAL A 235 10.68 6.36 2.92
N LEU A 236 9.90 7.41 2.68
CA LEU A 236 9.65 7.87 1.31
C LEU A 236 10.95 8.33 0.66
N ALA A 237 11.82 9.01 1.41
CA ALA A 237 13.13 9.42 0.91
C ALA A 237 14.06 8.26 0.56
N ASP A 238 13.94 7.15 1.28
CA ASP A 238 14.77 5.97 1.06
C ASP A 238 14.16 4.96 0.09
N LYS A 239 12.84 4.81 0.04
CA LYS A 239 12.19 3.69 -0.67
C LYS A 239 11.43 4.10 -1.92
N LEU A 240 11.01 5.36 -2.06
CA LEU A 240 10.22 5.80 -3.20
C LEU A 240 11.08 6.59 -4.18
N SER A 241 11.27 6.07 -5.40
CA SER A 241 11.91 6.84 -6.47
C SER A 241 10.98 7.96 -6.97
N PRO A 242 11.53 9.04 -7.54
CA PRO A 242 10.72 10.09 -8.17
C PRO A 242 9.76 9.57 -9.25
N GLU A 243 10.11 8.47 -9.92
CA GLU A 243 9.32 7.83 -10.96
C GLU A 243 8.30 6.81 -10.43
N GLY A 244 8.28 6.56 -9.12
CA GLY A 244 7.25 5.77 -8.46
C GLY A 244 7.64 4.33 -8.15
N TRP A 245 8.90 3.95 -8.32
CA TRP A 245 9.38 2.64 -7.90
C TRP A 245 9.52 2.57 -6.39
N TRP A 246 9.00 1.49 -5.82
CA TRP A 246 9.26 1.14 -4.43
C TRP A 246 10.44 0.19 -4.38
N ARG A 247 11.54 0.58 -3.74
CA ARG A 247 12.81 -0.17 -3.78
C ARG A 247 12.71 -1.61 -3.25
N GLU A 248 11.74 -1.92 -2.38
CA GLU A 248 11.47 -3.28 -1.87
C GLU A 248 10.50 -4.09 -2.78
N GLY A 249 10.15 -3.56 -3.95
CA GLY A 249 9.26 -4.18 -4.92
C GLY A 249 7.75 -4.01 -4.65
N PRO A 250 6.90 -4.45 -5.59
CA PRO A 250 5.45 -4.20 -5.55
C PRO A 250 4.74 -4.79 -4.33
N HIS A 251 5.19 -5.94 -3.84
CA HIS A 251 4.60 -6.57 -2.67
C HIS A 251 4.70 -5.67 -1.43
N TYR A 252 5.88 -5.11 -1.19
CA TYR A 252 6.13 -4.25 -0.05
C TYR A 252 5.62 -2.82 -0.26
N ALA A 253 5.52 -2.36 -1.51
CA ALA A 253 4.74 -1.16 -1.84
C ALA A 253 3.27 -1.31 -1.37
N ASN A 254 2.60 -2.40 -1.76
CA ASN A 254 1.24 -2.71 -1.31
C ASN A 254 1.15 -2.84 0.22
N TYR A 255 2.15 -3.46 0.84
CA TYR A 255 2.19 -3.62 2.29
C TYR A 255 2.31 -2.28 3.03
N THR A 256 2.99 -1.29 2.45
CA THR A 256 3.07 0.10 2.95
C THR A 256 1.76 0.86 2.68
N LEU A 257 1.24 0.77 1.46
CA LEU A 257 -0.01 1.42 1.04
C LEU A 257 -1.21 0.99 1.87
N ASN A 258 -1.17 -0.23 2.43
CA ASN A 258 -2.13 -0.73 3.42
C ASN A 258 -2.45 0.28 4.54
N ASN A 259 -1.48 1.08 4.99
CA ASN A 259 -1.71 2.11 6.00
C ASN A 259 -1.67 3.52 5.41
N LEU A 260 -0.74 3.75 4.47
CA LEU A 260 -0.48 5.08 3.93
C LEU A 260 -1.67 5.66 3.15
N VAL A 261 -2.41 4.84 2.40
CA VAL A 261 -3.59 5.31 1.64
C VAL A 261 -4.68 5.81 2.57
N SER A 262 -5.02 5.04 3.61
CA SER A 262 -5.98 5.49 4.62
C SER A 262 -5.50 6.77 5.30
N THR A 263 -4.22 6.84 5.69
CA THR A 263 -3.67 8.06 6.30
C THR A 263 -3.74 9.27 5.38
N ALA A 264 -3.45 9.13 4.08
CA ALA A 264 -3.59 10.23 3.13
C ALA A 264 -5.02 10.76 3.06
N TRP A 265 -6.02 9.88 3.08
CA TRP A 265 -7.43 10.27 3.22
C TRP A 265 -7.72 10.97 4.55
N HIS A 266 -7.22 10.43 5.67
CA HIS A 266 -7.40 11.04 6.98
C HIS A 266 -6.82 12.46 7.02
N VAL A 267 -5.62 12.64 6.47
CA VAL A 267 -4.96 13.94 6.41
C VAL A 267 -5.77 14.92 5.57
N ARG A 268 -6.17 14.52 4.36
CA ARG A 268 -7.00 15.34 3.48
C ARG A 268 -8.30 15.76 4.17
N ASN A 269 -9.01 14.82 4.77
CA ASN A 269 -10.32 15.08 5.37
C ASN A 269 -10.23 15.89 6.68
N ARG A 270 -9.17 15.71 7.47
CA ARG A 270 -9.02 16.35 8.78
C ARG A 270 -8.28 17.69 8.75
N THR A 271 -7.45 17.92 7.74
CA THR A 271 -6.56 19.09 7.68
C THR A 271 -6.70 19.89 6.39
N GLY A 272 -7.34 19.34 5.35
CA GLY A 272 -7.39 19.94 4.01
C GLY A 272 -6.10 19.79 3.20
N VAL A 273 -5.03 19.23 3.78
CA VAL A 273 -3.77 19.00 3.09
C VAL A 273 -3.82 17.73 2.26
N ASP A 274 -3.40 17.81 1.00
CA ASP A 274 -3.48 16.70 0.05
C ASP A 274 -2.12 16.02 -0.18
N TRP A 275 -2.03 14.74 0.20
CA TRP A 275 -0.82 13.92 0.02
C TRP A 275 -0.82 13.11 -1.29
N PHE A 276 -1.97 12.96 -1.95
CA PHE A 276 -2.06 12.14 -3.16
C PHE A 276 -1.20 12.65 -4.34
N PRO A 277 -0.96 13.97 -4.52
CA PRO A 277 0.01 14.44 -5.51
C PRO A 277 1.42 13.85 -5.29
N THR A 278 1.89 13.73 -4.05
CA THR A 278 3.19 13.11 -3.72
C THR A 278 3.19 11.60 -4.01
N LEU A 279 2.05 10.94 -3.88
CA LEU A 279 1.90 9.50 -4.14
C LEU A 279 1.58 9.18 -5.61
N ARG A 280 1.31 10.20 -6.43
CA ARG A 280 0.97 10.05 -7.85
C ARG A 280 2.00 9.23 -8.66
N PRO A 281 3.33 9.35 -8.43
CA PRO A 281 4.30 8.53 -9.13
C PRO A 281 4.08 7.02 -8.93
N LEU A 282 3.73 6.54 -7.73
CA LEU A 282 3.42 5.13 -7.48
C LEU A 282 2.26 4.63 -8.35
N VAL A 283 1.23 5.46 -8.52
CA VAL A 283 0.07 5.15 -9.36
C VAL A 283 0.49 5.04 -10.82
N ARG A 284 1.31 6.00 -11.30
CA ARG A 284 1.80 5.99 -12.69
C ARG A 284 2.67 4.77 -12.96
N TYR A 285 3.64 4.50 -12.08
CA TYR A 285 4.47 3.30 -12.15
C TYR A 285 3.61 2.04 -12.24
N ALA A 286 2.60 1.90 -11.37
CA ALA A 286 1.75 0.73 -11.35
C ALA A 286 0.97 0.55 -12.67
N LEU A 287 0.43 1.63 -13.24
CA LEU A 287 -0.28 1.59 -14.53
C LEU A 287 0.65 1.20 -15.70
N ASP A 288 1.92 1.58 -15.64
CA ASP A 288 2.91 1.24 -16.66
C ASP A 288 3.46 -0.18 -16.51
N ALA A 289 3.69 -0.64 -15.28
CA ALA A 289 4.32 -1.93 -15.01
C ALA A 289 3.34 -3.12 -14.94
N THR A 290 2.04 -2.86 -14.80
CA THR A 290 1.03 -3.91 -14.64
C THR A 290 0.86 -4.76 -15.90
N ALA A 291 0.91 -6.08 -15.73
CA ALA A 291 0.65 -7.05 -16.78
C ALA A 291 -0.83 -7.13 -17.18
N PRO A 292 -1.17 -7.75 -18.32
CA PRO A 292 -2.53 -7.76 -18.83
C PRO A 292 -3.61 -8.41 -17.93
N ASP A 293 -3.19 -9.20 -16.94
CA ASP A 293 -4.03 -9.79 -15.88
C ASP A 293 -4.20 -8.88 -14.65
N GLY A 294 -3.67 -7.65 -14.70
CA GLY A 294 -3.78 -6.69 -13.61
C GLY A 294 -2.81 -6.94 -12.45
N LEU A 295 -1.76 -7.76 -12.64
CA LEU A 295 -0.73 -8.03 -11.64
C LEU A 295 0.59 -7.33 -11.96
N LEU A 296 1.25 -6.84 -10.92
CA LEU A 296 2.64 -6.41 -10.99
C LEU A 296 3.57 -7.62 -10.85
N ALA A 297 4.63 -7.64 -11.66
CA ALA A 297 5.67 -8.66 -11.59
C ALA A 297 6.31 -8.67 -10.18
N PRO A 298 6.55 -9.85 -9.56
CA PRO A 298 7.09 -9.93 -8.22
C PRO A 298 8.61 -9.74 -8.18
N TYR A 299 9.08 -8.64 -8.76
CA TYR A 299 10.47 -8.22 -8.59
C TYR A 299 10.77 -7.97 -7.11
N GLU A 300 12.05 -8.11 -6.75
CA GLU A 300 12.51 -8.17 -5.36
C GLU A 300 11.91 -9.36 -4.59
N GLU A 301 11.75 -9.25 -3.28
CA GLU A 301 11.11 -10.25 -2.44
C GLU A 301 9.60 -9.96 -2.31
N GLY A 302 8.77 -10.92 -2.71
CA GLY A 302 7.33 -10.75 -2.69
C GLY A 302 6.56 -11.82 -3.46
N ILE A 303 5.31 -11.48 -3.78
CA ILE A 303 4.42 -12.23 -4.68
C ILE A 303 3.77 -11.24 -5.64
N ALA A 304 3.23 -11.75 -6.75
CA ALA A 304 2.51 -10.91 -7.71
C ALA A 304 1.26 -10.33 -7.03
N VAL A 305 1.04 -9.02 -7.19
CA VAL A 305 -0.04 -8.29 -6.52
C VAL A 305 -0.74 -7.35 -7.48
N SER A 306 -2.04 -7.12 -7.24
CA SER A 306 -2.77 -6.01 -7.83
C SER A 306 -2.55 -4.75 -7.01
N PHE A 307 -2.23 -3.64 -7.67
CA PHE A 307 -2.13 -2.34 -7.01
C PHE A 307 -3.52 -1.87 -6.53
N PRO A 308 -3.66 -1.22 -5.36
CA PRO A 308 -4.95 -0.89 -4.76
C PRO A 308 -5.62 0.34 -5.41
N PHE A 309 -5.81 0.32 -6.73
CA PHE A 309 -6.41 1.43 -7.47
C PHE A 309 -7.78 1.85 -6.93
N HIS A 310 -8.62 0.88 -6.54
CA HIS A 310 -9.98 1.10 -6.05
C HIS A 310 -10.10 2.05 -4.85
N THR A 311 -9.13 2.07 -3.93
CA THR A 311 -9.14 2.99 -2.77
C THR A 311 -8.50 4.35 -3.06
N LEU A 312 -7.95 4.52 -4.26
CA LEU A 312 -7.27 5.73 -4.71
C LEU A 312 -8.09 6.49 -5.77
N LEU A 313 -9.08 5.87 -6.41
CA LEU A 313 -9.83 6.46 -7.54
C LEU A 313 -10.40 7.85 -7.24
N ALA A 314 -11.11 7.98 -6.11
CA ALA A 314 -11.71 9.24 -5.71
C ALA A 314 -10.65 10.31 -5.36
N ALA A 315 -9.37 9.93 -5.22
CA ALA A 315 -8.32 10.84 -4.84
C ALA A 315 -7.85 11.76 -5.98
N TYR A 316 -8.13 11.41 -7.24
CA TYR A 316 -7.61 12.07 -8.43
C TYR A 316 -8.71 12.63 -9.36
N PRO A 317 -9.70 13.39 -8.85
CA PRO A 317 -10.79 13.87 -9.70
C PRO A 317 -10.27 14.77 -10.83
N GLY A 318 -10.59 14.41 -12.07
CA GLY A 318 -10.16 15.15 -13.26
C GLY A 318 -8.70 14.96 -13.68
N ASP A 319 -7.89 14.20 -12.93
CA ASP A 319 -6.58 13.75 -13.42
C ASP A 319 -6.81 12.64 -14.46
N PRO A 320 -6.09 12.66 -15.61
CA PRO A 320 -6.12 11.57 -16.58
C PRO A 320 -5.86 10.18 -15.99
N LEU A 321 -5.15 10.06 -14.87
CA LEU A 321 -4.93 8.77 -14.20
C LEU A 321 -6.23 8.15 -13.66
N GLN A 322 -7.25 8.93 -13.31
CA GLN A 322 -8.45 8.41 -12.68
C GLN A 322 -9.19 7.34 -13.53
N PRO A 323 -9.56 7.60 -14.80
CA PRO A 323 -10.15 6.56 -15.64
C PRO A 323 -9.18 5.41 -15.96
N GLU A 324 -7.86 5.66 -16.02
CA GLU A 324 -6.83 4.62 -16.19
C GLU A 324 -6.78 3.65 -15.01
N MET A 325 -6.86 4.17 -13.80
CA MET A 325 -6.96 3.39 -12.57
C MET A 325 -8.24 2.55 -12.53
N ALA A 326 -9.37 3.10 -13.01
CA ALA A 326 -10.64 2.39 -13.04
C ALA A 326 -10.57 1.20 -14.02
N TRP A 327 -9.92 1.42 -15.17
CA TRP A 327 -9.62 0.37 -16.13
C TRP A 327 -8.71 -0.71 -15.56
N ALA A 328 -7.59 -0.32 -14.95
CA ALA A 328 -6.65 -1.27 -14.37
C ALA A 328 -7.30 -2.10 -13.25
N TRP A 329 -8.14 -1.46 -12.42
CA TRP A 329 -8.90 -2.16 -11.39
C TRP A 329 -9.91 -3.16 -11.97
N SER A 330 -10.67 -2.77 -13.00
CA SER A 330 -11.68 -3.63 -13.64
C SER A 330 -11.10 -4.92 -14.25
N ARG A 331 -9.80 -4.91 -14.56
CA ARG A 331 -9.05 -6.04 -15.10
C ARG A 331 -8.25 -6.80 -14.05
N SER A 332 -8.12 -6.23 -12.85
CA SER A 332 -7.41 -6.88 -11.78
C SER A 332 -8.19 -8.11 -11.31
N ALA A 333 -7.48 -9.19 -11.01
CA ALA A 333 -8.06 -10.37 -10.37
C ALA A 333 -8.42 -10.13 -8.88
N GLY A 334 -8.42 -8.87 -8.40
CA GLY A 334 -8.62 -8.52 -7.00
C GLY A 334 -7.56 -9.09 -6.05
N ARG A 335 -6.40 -9.50 -6.57
CA ARG A 335 -5.31 -10.12 -5.78
C ARG A 335 -4.49 -9.06 -5.05
N LEU A 336 -5.13 -8.39 -4.11
CA LEU A 336 -4.55 -7.31 -3.32
C LEU A 336 -3.39 -7.78 -2.42
N GLY A 337 -3.34 -9.08 -2.09
CA GLY A 337 -2.21 -9.71 -1.40
C GLY A 337 -1.88 -9.02 -0.09
N SER A 338 -0.64 -8.53 0.03
CA SER A 338 -0.13 -7.80 1.19
C SER A 338 -0.92 -6.54 1.55
N TYR A 339 -1.65 -5.96 0.61
CA TYR A 339 -2.49 -4.79 0.88
C TYR A 339 -3.63 -5.09 1.84
N LEU A 340 -4.07 -6.35 1.99
CA LEU A 340 -5.16 -6.71 2.91
C LEU A 340 -4.69 -7.09 4.32
N ASN A 341 -3.38 -7.04 4.58
CA ASN A 341 -2.82 -7.52 5.84
C ASN A 341 -3.20 -6.60 7.02
N GLN A 342 -3.77 -7.20 8.08
CA GLN A 342 -4.05 -6.61 9.40
C GLN A 342 -4.95 -5.35 9.44
N GLN A 343 -5.54 -4.94 8.32
CA GLN A 343 -6.43 -3.78 8.21
C GLN A 343 -7.81 -4.24 7.75
N GLN A 344 -8.86 -3.46 8.06
CA GLN A 344 -10.20 -3.71 7.52
C GLN A 344 -10.46 -2.84 6.29
N HIS A 345 -9.85 -3.23 5.17
CA HIS A 345 -9.93 -2.48 3.91
C HIS A 345 -11.28 -2.50 3.24
N ASP A 346 -12.15 -3.47 3.55
CA ASP A 346 -13.53 -3.47 3.04
C ASP A 346 -14.27 -2.18 3.44
N VAL A 347 -14.01 -1.64 4.64
CA VAL A 347 -14.57 -0.35 5.07
C VAL A 347 -13.98 0.79 4.24
N THR A 348 -12.65 0.82 4.04
CA THR A 348 -11.97 1.85 3.25
C THR A 348 -12.45 1.84 1.79
N ALA A 349 -12.55 0.67 1.16
CA ALA A 349 -13.06 0.49 -0.19
C ALA A 349 -14.54 0.91 -0.30
N PHE A 350 -15.37 0.50 0.66
CA PHE A 350 -16.78 0.91 0.72
C PHE A 350 -16.95 2.43 0.80
N VAL A 351 -16.02 3.14 1.45
CA VAL A 351 -16.06 4.60 1.62
C VAL A 351 -15.49 5.35 0.42
N PHE A 352 -14.35 4.93 -0.14
CA PHE A 352 -13.61 5.73 -1.12
C PHE A 352 -13.68 5.23 -2.57
N PHE A 353 -14.27 4.06 -2.84
CA PHE A 353 -14.48 3.64 -4.22
C PHE A 353 -15.48 4.57 -4.93
N ASP A 354 -15.11 4.99 -6.14
CA ASP A 354 -15.94 5.82 -7.02
C ASP A 354 -16.33 5.02 -8.25
N ASP A 355 -17.59 4.57 -8.29
CA ASP A 355 -18.16 3.83 -9.41
C ASP A 355 -18.72 4.73 -10.52
N GLY A 356 -18.63 6.06 -10.36
CA GLY A 356 -19.00 7.03 -11.39
C GLY A 356 -17.93 7.23 -12.47
N VAL A 357 -16.72 6.72 -12.24
CA VAL A 357 -15.60 6.84 -13.19
C VAL A 357 -15.70 5.77 -14.26
N ALA A 358 -15.92 6.20 -15.52
CA ALA A 358 -15.86 5.30 -16.67
C ALA A 358 -14.41 4.78 -16.87
N PRO A 359 -14.19 3.46 -16.88
CA PRO A 359 -12.86 2.89 -17.14
C PRO A 359 -12.32 3.23 -18.53
N GLN A 360 -11.08 3.70 -18.64
CA GLN A 360 -10.38 3.92 -19.91
C GLN A 360 -8.96 3.35 -19.88
N PRO A 361 -8.48 2.69 -20.94
CA PRO A 361 -7.10 2.23 -20.99
C PRO A 361 -6.12 3.42 -20.93
N PRO A 362 -4.87 3.20 -20.46
CA PRO A 362 -3.86 4.26 -20.43
C PRO A 362 -3.67 4.94 -21.80
N ALA A 363 -3.66 6.27 -21.81
CA ALA A 363 -3.58 7.05 -23.06
C ALA A 363 -2.25 6.83 -23.80
N SER A 364 -1.18 6.53 -23.06
CA SER A 364 0.10 6.10 -23.61
C SER A 364 0.01 4.63 -24.02
N ASP A 365 -0.59 4.35 -25.18
CA ASP A 365 -0.57 3.02 -25.80
C ASP A 365 0.75 2.81 -26.56
N THR A 366 1.86 2.99 -25.86
CA THR A 366 3.18 2.75 -26.43
C THR A 366 3.52 1.28 -26.28
N ALA A 367 4.05 0.70 -27.37
CA ALA A 367 4.59 -0.66 -27.39
C ALA A 367 5.77 -0.83 -26.42
N ALA A 368 6.39 0.29 -25.98
CA ALA A 368 7.42 0.32 -24.98
C ALA A 368 7.15 1.44 -23.95
N SER A 369 7.31 1.12 -22.67
CA SER A 369 7.38 2.08 -21.56
C SER A 369 8.74 1.93 -20.90
N PHE A 370 9.37 3.06 -20.61
CA PHE A 370 10.65 3.13 -19.91
C PHE A 370 10.41 3.87 -18.62
N VAL A 371 10.56 3.19 -17.48
CA VAL A 371 10.60 3.83 -16.17
C VAL A 371 12.09 3.99 -15.85
N ALA A 372 12.58 5.22 -16.00
CA ALA A 372 14.00 5.55 -15.92
C ALA A 372 14.32 6.13 -14.54
N GLY A 373 15.46 5.81 -13.96
CA GLY A 373 15.79 6.25 -12.60
C GLY A 373 16.48 5.15 -11.84
N ASP A 374 16.13 4.97 -10.56
CA ASP A 374 16.66 3.88 -9.75
C ASP A 374 16.13 2.51 -10.20
N GLU A 375 14.93 2.46 -10.78
CA GLU A 375 14.28 1.22 -11.19
C GLU A 375 14.76 0.65 -12.51
N ASN A 376 15.15 1.52 -13.45
CA ASN A 376 15.49 1.19 -14.84
C ASN A 376 14.64 0.00 -15.37
N LEU A 377 13.32 0.16 -15.32
CA LEU A 377 12.36 -0.86 -15.76
C LEU A 377 12.01 -0.61 -17.23
N VAL A 378 12.20 -1.63 -18.05
CA VAL A 378 11.72 -1.63 -19.43
C VAL A 378 10.50 -2.53 -19.53
N VAL A 379 9.41 -1.98 -20.04
CA VAL A 379 8.18 -2.72 -20.32
C VAL A 379 7.92 -2.71 -21.81
N LEU A 380 7.87 -3.88 -22.43
CA LEU A 380 7.50 -4.09 -23.83
C LEU A 380 6.14 -4.78 -23.88
N ARG A 381 5.21 -4.27 -24.67
CA ARG A 381 3.88 -4.86 -24.79
C ARG A 381 3.34 -4.81 -26.22
N SER A 382 2.62 -5.85 -26.61
CA SER A 382 1.89 -5.88 -27.90
C SER A 382 0.51 -5.21 -27.81
N GLY A 383 0.05 -4.89 -26.60
CA GLY A 383 -1.24 -4.29 -26.31
C GLY A 383 -1.57 -4.38 -24.81
N ARG A 384 -2.82 -4.09 -24.45
CA ARG A 384 -3.31 -4.09 -23.07
C ARG A 384 -4.40 -5.14 -22.80
N ASP A 385 -4.82 -5.87 -23.83
CA ASP A 385 -5.81 -6.94 -23.74
C ASP A 385 -5.27 -8.18 -23.05
N ARG A 386 -6.17 -9.06 -22.58
CA ARG A 386 -5.81 -10.16 -21.68
C ARG A 386 -4.82 -11.14 -22.32
N ASP A 387 -4.83 -11.23 -23.65
CA ASP A 387 -3.95 -12.13 -24.40
C ASP A 387 -2.70 -11.42 -24.95
N ALA A 388 -2.51 -10.14 -24.63
CA ALA A 388 -1.34 -9.38 -25.07
C ALA A 388 -0.03 -9.99 -24.55
N ILE A 389 1.02 -9.86 -25.35
CA ILE A 389 2.38 -10.17 -24.94
C ILE A 389 2.87 -8.99 -24.11
N HIS A 390 3.38 -9.28 -22.92
CA HIS A 390 4.00 -8.31 -22.04
C HIS A 390 5.32 -8.88 -21.51
N ALA A 391 6.41 -8.17 -21.74
CA ALA A 391 7.71 -8.46 -21.18
C ALA A 391 8.16 -7.27 -20.32
N SER A 392 8.53 -7.53 -19.08
CA SER A 392 9.18 -6.55 -18.22
C SER A 392 10.60 -6.99 -17.94
N VAL A 393 11.56 -6.06 -17.97
CA VAL A 393 12.96 -6.29 -17.66
C VAL A 393 13.38 -5.29 -16.59
N LEU A 394 13.77 -5.80 -15.42
CA LEU A 394 14.24 -4.97 -14.33
C LEU A 394 15.76 -4.79 -14.41
N THR A 395 16.22 -3.55 -14.37
CA THR A 395 17.65 -3.22 -14.24
C THR A 395 17.90 -2.23 -13.11
N ALA A 396 17.11 -2.36 -12.05
CA ALA A 396 17.20 -1.50 -10.88
C ALA A 396 18.59 -1.54 -10.27
N VAL A 397 18.99 -0.43 -9.64
CA VAL A 397 20.21 -0.38 -8.84
C VAL A 397 20.13 -1.45 -7.74
N ASP A 398 21.16 -2.28 -7.65
CA ASP A 398 21.21 -3.35 -6.67
C ASP A 398 21.59 -2.78 -5.29
N TYR A 399 20.62 -2.71 -4.38
CA TYR A 399 20.84 -2.33 -2.98
C TYR A 399 20.99 -3.54 -2.03
N SER A 400 21.05 -4.78 -2.55
CA SER A 400 21.19 -5.99 -1.71
C SER A 400 22.49 -6.01 -0.88
N LEU A 401 23.48 -5.20 -1.29
CA LEU A 401 24.79 -5.05 -0.64
C LEU A 401 24.98 -3.72 0.11
N LEU A 402 24.07 -2.76 -0.03
CA LEU A 402 24.29 -1.39 0.43
C LEU A 402 23.90 -1.13 1.88
N ASP A 403 23.18 -2.04 2.52
CA ASP A 403 22.77 -1.86 3.91
C ASP A 403 23.66 -2.65 4.89
N VAL A 404 24.10 -1.97 5.96
CA VAL A 404 24.73 -2.59 7.15
C VAL A 404 23.79 -3.64 7.80
N LEU A 405 22.50 -3.55 7.50
CA LEU A 405 21.47 -4.57 7.71
C LEU A 405 20.89 -4.90 6.33
N PRO A 406 21.29 -6.01 5.67
CA PRO A 406 20.96 -6.30 4.27
C PRO A 406 19.56 -5.83 3.91
N SER A 407 19.42 -5.02 2.84
CA SER A 407 18.11 -4.57 2.34
C SER A 407 17.23 -5.80 2.24
N ARG A 408 16.30 -5.94 3.20
CA ARG A 408 15.81 -7.28 3.59
C ARG A 408 15.05 -7.98 2.48
N HIS A 409 14.60 -7.17 1.52
CA HIS A 409 13.71 -7.55 0.46
C HIS A 409 14.33 -7.37 -0.93
N ASN A 410 15.49 -6.73 -1.05
CA ASN A 410 16.13 -6.55 -2.36
C ASN A 410 16.93 -7.79 -2.75
N THR A 411 16.96 -8.05 -4.04
CA THR A 411 17.48 -9.26 -4.66
C THR A 411 18.46 -8.90 -5.75
N ARG A 412 19.43 -9.78 -5.98
CA ARG A 412 20.41 -9.61 -7.04
C ARG A 412 19.81 -10.09 -8.35
N ASN A 413 19.09 -9.21 -9.02
CA ASN A 413 18.26 -9.53 -10.20
C ASN A 413 18.50 -8.58 -11.40
N PRO A 414 19.75 -8.18 -11.72
CA PRO A 414 19.97 -7.33 -12.88
C PRO A 414 19.53 -8.05 -14.16
N LEU A 415 18.79 -7.34 -15.01
CA LEU A 415 18.23 -7.83 -16.27
C LEU A 415 17.22 -8.98 -16.09
N ASP A 416 16.62 -9.13 -14.90
CA ASP A 416 15.61 -10.16 -14.67
C ASP A 416 14.35 -9.89 -15.51
N LEU A 417 13.99 -10.89 -16.32
CA LEU A 417 12.91 -10.85 -17.29
C LEU A 417 11.68 -11.60 -16.76
N VAL A 418 10.53 -10.93 -16.82
CA VAL A 418 9.22 -11.58 -16.68
C VAL A 418 8.47 -11.49 -18.00
N LEU A 419 7.92 -12.62 -18.46
CA LEU A 419 7.13 -12.71 -19.70
C LEU A 419 5.72 -13.21 -19.40
N TYR A 420 4.73 -12.46 -19.85
CA TYR A 420 3.32 -12.82 -19.88
C TYR A 420 2.86 -12.88 -21.34
N ALA A 421 2.17 -13.95 -21.73
CA ALA A 421 1.54 -14.06 -23.04
C ALA A 421 0.43 -15.12 -23.01
N GLY A 422 -0.57 -15.01 -23.89
CA GLY A 422 -1.65 -16.01 -23.98
C GLY A 422 -2.44 -16.16 -22.68
N GLY A 423 -2.63 -15.07 -21.93
CA GLY A 423 -3.44 -15.08 -20.71
C GLY A 423 -2.73 -15.57 -19.44
N HIS A 424 -1.42 -15.85 -19.48
CA HIS A 424 -0.67 -16.34 -18.32
C HIS A 424 0.82 -15.95 -18.34
N THR A 425 1.48 -16.05 -17.18
CA THR A 425 2.92 -15.89 -17.04
C THR A 425 3.66 -17.10 -17.61
N LEU A 426 4.55 -16.87 -18.58
CA LEU A 426 5.40 -17.88 -19.21
C LEU A 426 6.79 -17.95 -18.58
N LEU A 427 7.39 -16.80 -18.30
CA LEU A 427 8.68 -16.69 -17.61
C LEU A 427 8.45 -15.95 -16.30
N PRO A 428 8.33 -16.65 -15.17
CA PRO A 428 8.22 -16.02 -13.86
C PRO A 428 9.60 -15.65 -13.30
N THR A 429 9.59 -14.75 -12.31
CA THR A 429 10.72 -14.54 -11.40
C THR A 429 10.45 -15.23 -10.06
N ALA A 430 11.49 -15.80 -9.45
CA ALA A 430 11.40 -16.62 -8.24
C ALA A 430 11.02 -15.82 -6.97
N SER A 431 11.34 -14.53 -6.93
CA SER A 431 11.02 -13.60 -5.84
C SER A 431 11.43 -14.12 -4.44
N GLY A 432 10.53 -14.08 -3.45
CA GLY A 432 10.73 -14.68 -2.12
C GLY A 432 10.25 -16.13 -2.01
N GLY A 433 9.78 -16.74 -3.10
CA GLY A 433 9.10 -18.03 -3.07
C GLY A 433 7.65 -17.98 -2.55
N PRO A 434 6.97 -19.14 -2.42
CA PRO A 434 5.52 -19.21 -2.18
C PRO A 434 5.01 -18.60 -0.87
N GLN A 435 5.86 -18.51 0.14
CA GLN A 435 5.54 -17.93 1.45
C GLN A 435 6.43 -16.71 1.78
N ILE A 436 7.07 -16.13 0.77
CA ILE A 436 7.89 -14.91 0.88
C ILE A 436 8.99 -15.12 1.95
N THR A 437 8.94 -14.39 3.06
CA THR A 437 9.93 -14.48 4.14
C THR A 437 9.92 -15.80 4.90
N ARG A 438 8.86 -16.61 4.75
CA ARG A 438 8.71 -17.92 5.40
C ARG A 438 8.92 -19.10 4.45
N SER A 439 9.26 -18.85 3.19
CA SER A 439 9.47 -19.92 2.22
C SER A 439 10.55 -20.90 2.68
N ALA A 440 10.25 -22.19 2.63
CA ALA A 440 11.28 -23.22 2.70
C ALA A 440 12.28 -22.97 1.56
N ASN A 441 13.58 -22.98 1.86
CA ASN A 441 14.65 -22.61 0.91
C ASN A 441 14.59 -21.14 0.41
N ARG A 442 14.14 -20.18 1.24
CA ARG A 442 14.17 -18.74 0.93
C ARG A 442 15.46 -18.27 0.26
N SER A 443 16.63 -18.74 0.72
CA SER A 443 17.93 -18.39 0.14
C SER A 443 18.08 -18.78 -1.34
N VAL A 444 17.41 -19.85 -1.79
CA VAL A 444 17.39 -20.26 -3.19
C VAL A 444 16.60 -19.25 -4.03
N TYR A 445 15.42 -18.82 -3.57
CA TYR A 445 14.59 -17.84 -4.28
C TYR A 445 15.22 -16.43 -4.35
N LEU A 446 16.02 -16.07 -3.34
CA LEU A 446 16.76 -14.80 -3.32
C LEU A 446 18.07 -14.87 -4.13
N SER A 447 18.50 -16.06 -4.54
CA SER A 447 19.72 -16.24 -5.32
C SER A 447 19.55 -15.71 -6.76
N PRO A 448 20.56 -15.03 -7.33
CA PRO A 448 20.61 -14.74 -8.77
C PRO A 448 20.30 -15.96 -9.65
N ALA A 449 20.72 -17.16 -9.23
CA ALA A 449 20.53 -18.39 -9.99
C ALA A 449 19.07 -18.82 -10.15
N SER A 450 18.14 -18.21 -9.42
CA SER A 450 16.71 -18.44 -9.54
C SER A 450 15.99 -17.42 -10.43
N ARG A 451 16.74 -16.51 -11.06
CA ARG A 451 16.25 -15.40 -11.89
C ARG A 451 16.57 -15.65 -13.35
N GLN A 452 15.91 -14.92 -14.25
CA GLN A 452 16.19 -14.95 -15.68
C GLN A 452 17.40 -14.05 -16.00
N THR A 453 18.53 -14.28 -15.33
CA THR A 453 19.75 -13.48 -15.44
C THR A 453 20.94 -14.34 -15.89
N ILE A 454 22.01 -13.68 -16.34
CA ILE A 454 23.25 -14.34 -16.75
C ILE A 454 24.22 -14.33 -15.57
N LEU A 455 24.71 -15.50 -15.18
CA LEU A 455 25.74 -15.64 -14.15
C LEU A 455 27.12 -15.69 -14.79
N VAL A 456 28.11 -15.04 -14.16
CA VAL A 456 29.51 -15.06 -14.58
C VAL A 456 30.35 -15.45 -13.38
N ASN A 457 30.90 -16.68 -13.41
CA ASN A 457 31.64 -17.31 -12.31
C ASN A 457 30.81 -17.60 -11.05
N GLY A 458 29.52 -17.90 -11.24
CA GLY A 458 28.56 -18.08 -10.14
C GLY A 458 27.96 -16.75 -9.71
#